data_AF-A0A235FHG8-F1
#
_entry.id   AF-A0A235FHG8-F1
#
_cell.length_a   1.000
_cell.length_b   1.000
_cell.length_c   1.000
_cell.angle_alpha   90.00
_cell.angle_beta   90.00
_cell.angle_gamma   90.00
#
_symmetry.space_group_name_H-M   'P 1'
#
loop_
_entity.id
_entity.type
_entity.pdbx_description
1 polymer ?
#
loop_
_entity_poly.entity_id
_entity_poly.type
_entity_poly.pdbx_seq_one_letter_code
_entity_poly.pdbx_strand_id
1 'polypeptide(L)'
;MSPRTTWLSTRSAELRAALQDLGLTIADTEAQSLLNEKVDEYSTLMRVGRQTAQRNFTDEHLVKFAQSLALSISDEAPGANLVEFERLISMSVAAVGLTTAALAEALKVAHSDLDDKSSVAGLSLLSTLGMITAEATRFLVPVPRPLLLRISRFLTTAATSVEEGSNLPSGLEESSRTQFADILHRDADGIRSIANANDGDTPELWRTPNPH
;
A
#
# COMPACT_ATOMS: atom_id res chain seq x y z
N MET A 1 35.41 16.84 -7.34
CA MET A 1 35.64 15.82 -6.29
C MET A 1 34.43 14.92 -6.28
N SER A 2 34.55 13.65 -6.66
CA SER A 2 33.43 12.72 -6.62
C SER A 2 33.01 12.46 -5.16
N PRO A 3 31.71 12.41 -4.84
CA PRO A 3 31.26 12.08 -3.48
C PRO A 3 31.80 10.71 -3.06
N ARG A 4 32.22 10.57 -1.80
CA ARG A 4 32.54 9.24 -1.23
C ARG A 4 31.26 8.40 -1.27
N THR A 5 31.27 7.32 -2.05
CA THR A 5 30.20 6.33 -2.05
C THR A 5 30.11 5.69 -0.67
N THR A 6 28.95 5.83 -0.03
CA THR A 6 28.66 5.17 1.24
C THR A 6 28.26 3.72 0.97
N TRP A 7 28.43 2.84 1.97
CA TRP A 7 27.90 1.47 1.91
C TRP A 7 26.42 1.47 1.53
N LEU A 8 25.65 2.39 2.12
CA LEU A 8 24.21 2.54 1.90
C LEU A 8 23.88 2.89 0.45
N SER A 9 24.57 3.88 -0.13
CA SER A 9 24.36 4.29 -1.53
C SER A 9 24.74 3.19 -2.53
N THR A 10 25.75 2.39 -2.22
CA THR A 10 26.15 1.26 -3.08
C THR A 10 25.10 0.15 -3.03
N ARG A 11 24.72 -0.26 -1.82
CA ARG A 11 23.77 -1.37 -1.61
C ARG A 11 22.33 -1.00 -1.99
N SER A 12 21.93 0.27 -1.88
CA SER A 12 20.64 0.74 -2.38
C SER A 12 20.56 0.67 -3.91
N ALA A 13 21.64 1.02 -4.61
CA ALA A 13 21.70 0.92 -6.07
C ALA A 13 21.60 -0.55 -6.54
N GLU A 14 22.26 -1.48 -5.84
CA GLU A 14 22.19 -2.91 -6.13
C GLU A 14 20.80 -3.49 -5.84
N LEU A 15 20.17 -3.12 -4.72
CA LEU A 15 18.80 -3.50 -4.41
C LEU A 15 17.83 -3.01 -5.49
N ARG A 16 17.98 -1.75 -5.93
CA ARG A 16 17.18 -1.18 -7.02
C ARG A 16 17.35 -1.95 -8.33
N ALA A 17 18.57 -2.34 -8.67
CA ALA A 17 18.82 -3.16 -9.86
C ALA A 17 18.12 -4.53 -9.75
N ALA A 18 18.25 -5.19 -8.59
CA ALA A 18 17.58 -6.48 -8.36
C ALA A 18 16.04 -6.37 -8.42
N LEU A 19 15.45 -5.28 -7.91
CA LEU A 19 14.02 -5.01 -8.04
C LEU A 19 13.63 -4.74 -9.49
N GLN A 20 14.46 -4.01 -10.24
CA GLN A 20 14.22 -3.70 -11.65
C GLN A 20 14.22 -4.96 -12.52
N ASP A 21 15.11 -5.92 -12.24
CA ASP A 21 15.13 -7.23 -12.91
C ASP A 21 13.83 -8.03 -12.65
N LEU A 22 13.13 -7.74 -11.55
CA LEU A 22 11.81 -8.29 -11.21
C LEU A 22 10.65 -7.42 -11.74
N GLY A 23 10.92 -6.39 -12.54
CA GLY A 23 9.92 -5.46 -13.08
C GLY A 23 9.43 -4.39 -12.10
N LEU A 24 10.10 -4.20 -10.97
CA LEU A 24 9.73 -3.25 -9.93
C LEU A 24 10.67 -2.04 -9.93
N THR A 25 10.10 -0.85 -9.77
CA THR A 25 10.86 0.38 -9.65
C THR A 25 10.64 1.02 -8.28
N ILE A 26 11.72 1.49 -7.68
CA ILE A 26 11.69 2.22 -6.41
C ILE A 26 12.61 3.44 -6.52
N ALA A 27 12.26 4.53 -5.83
CA ALA A 27 13.12 5.70 -5.72
C ALA A 27 14.29 5.44 -4.75
N ASP A 28 15.37 6.24 -4.87
CA ASP A 28 16.65 5.90 -4.23
C ASP A 28 16.59 6.12 -2.73
N THR A 29 15.94 7.21 -2.31
CA THR A 29 15.64 7.54 -0.93
C THR A 29 14.89 6.41 -0.20
N GLU A 30 13.92 5.80 -0.86
CA GLU A 30 13.07 4.74 -0.33
C GLU A 30 13.84 3.41 -0.29
N ALA A 31 14.65 3.11 -1.32
CA ALA A 31 15.55 1.96 -1.27
C ALA A 31 16.57 2.07 -0.14
N GLN A 32 17.10 3.28 0.12
CA GLN A 32 17.99 3.54 1.24
C GLN A 32 17.27 3.39 2.60
N SER A 33 16.03 3.89 2.73
CA SER A 33 15.24 3.71 3.96
C SER A 33 14.96 2.23 4.24
N LEU A 34 14.43 1.51 3.25
CA LEU A 34 14.13 0.08 3.36
C LEU A 34 15.37 -0.73 3.75
N LEU A 35 16.53 -0.42 3.15
CA LEU A 35 17.76 -1.12 3.49
C LEU A 35 18.22 -0.80 4.92
N ASN A 36 18.10 0.46 5.36
CA ASN A 36 18.44 0.85 6.72
C ASN A 36 17.54 0.15 7.75
N GLU A 37 16.23 0.16 7.53
CA GLU A 37 15.26 -0.53 8.38
C GLU A 37 15.56 -2.03 8.45
N LYS A 38 15.82 -2.68 7.31
CA LYS A 38 16.13 -4.10 7.27
C LYS A 38 17.44 -4.44 7.99
N VAL A 39 18.43 -3.57 7.92
CA VAL A 39 19.68 -3.70 8.68
C VAL A 39 19.42 -3.58 10.17
N ASP A 40 18.58 -2.64 10.60
CA ASP A 40 18.24 -2.44 12.02
C ASP A 40 17.41 -3.60 12.58
N GLU A 41 16.46 -4.11 11.79
CA GLU A 41 15.71 -5.32 12.09
C GLU A 41 16.66 -6.51 12.28
N TYR A 42 17.58 -6.74 11.33
CA TYR A 42 18.57 -7.81 11.42
C TYR A 42 19.49 -7.65 12.64
N SER A 43 19.96 -6.42 12.90
CA SER A 43 20.81 -6.08 14.05
C SER A 43 20.12 -6.46 15.36
N THR A 44 18.83 -6.14 15.48
CA THR A 44 18.00 -6.42 16.64
C THR A 44 17.73 -7.91 16.79
N LEU A 45 17.27 -8.56 15.72
CA LEU A 45 16.93 -9.98 15.70
C LEU A 45 18.14 -10.86 16.05
N MET A 46 19.28 -10.56 15.45
CA MET A 46 20.52 -11.33 15.63
C MET A 46 21.36 -10.86 16.82
N ARG A 47 20.96 -9.78 17.50
CA ARG A 47 21.69 -9.14 18.62
C ARG A 47 23.16 -8.83 18.28
N VAL A 48 23.39 -8.34 17.07
CA VAL A 48 24.72 -7.93 16.58
C VAL A 48 24.80 -6.43 16.43
N GLY A 49 26.01 -5.88 16.32
CA GLY A 49 26.19 -4.46 15.98
C GLY A 49 25.86 -4.16 14.52
N ARG A 50 25.48 -2.90 14.23
CA ARG A 50 25.06 -2.46 12.88
C ARG A 50 26.09 -2.78 11.80
N GLN A 51 27.37 -2.61 12.06
CA GLN A 51 28.44 -2.91 11.10
C GLN A 51 28.49 -4.41 10.74
N THR A 52 28.19 -5.30 11.71
CA THR A 52 28.09 -6.74 11.49
C THR A 52 26.82 -7.09 10.72
N ALA A 53 25.70 -6.41 11.00
CA ALA A 53 24.46 -6.55 10.23
C ALA A 53 24.70 -6.16 8.76
N GLN A 54 25.30 -5.00 8.50
CA GLN A 54 25.65 -4.53 7.14
C GLN A 54 26.49 -5.54 6.35
N ARG A 55 27.41 -6.24 7.02
CA ARG A 55 28.23 -7.30 6.39
C ARG A 55 27.44 -8.52 5.94
N ASN A 56 26.24 -8.76 6.51
CA ASN A 56 25.38 -9.86 6.11
C ASN A 56 24.55 -9.55 4.86
N PHE A 57 24.41 -8.28 4.46
CA PHE A 57 23.73 -7.89 3.22
C PHE A 57 24.70 -8.02 2.04
N THR A 58 25.01 -9.26 1.71
CA THR A 58 25.75 -9.64 0.49
C THR A 58 24.84 -9.52 -0.73
N ASP A 59 25.43 -9.59 -1.92
CA ASP A 59 24.70 -9.54 -3.20
C ASP A 59 23.59 -10.60 -3.25
N GLU A 60 23.89 -11.83 -2.81
CA GLU A 60 22.90 -12.91 -2.71
C GLU A 60 21.75 -12.56 -1.74
N HIS A 61 22.07 -11.96 -0.60
CA HIS A 61 21.07 -11.57 0.38
C HIS A 61 20.19 -10.43 -0.14
N LEU A 62 20.74 -9.49 -0.89
CA LEU A 62 19.99 -8.43 -1.56
C LEU A 62 19.04 -8.98 -2.62
N VAL A 63 19.46 -9.97 -3.41
CA VAL A 63 18.58 -10.64 -4.38
C VAL A 63 17.44 -11.36 -3.66
N LYS A 64 17.73 -12.11 -2.59
CA LYS A 64 16.69 -12.75 -1.77
C LYS A 64 15.74 -11.73 -1.14
N PHE A 65 16.27 -10.60 -0.70
CA PHE A 65 15.45 -9.53 -0.15
C PHE A 65 14.55 -8.92 -1.23
N ALA A 66 15.06 -8.60 -2.41
CA ALA A 66 14.27 -8.11 -3.54
C ALA A 66 13.17 -9.10 -3.95
N GLN A 67 13.49 -10.40 -4.00
CA GLN A 67 12.50 -11.47 -4.25
C GLN A 67 11.43 -11.53 -3.17
N SER A 68 11.79 -11.36 -1.89
CA SER A 68 10.81 -11.33 -0.80
C SER A 68 9.87 -10.12 -0.89
N LEU A 69 10.40 -8.95 -1.30
CA LEU A 69 9.60 -7.75 -1.53
C LEU A 69 8.64 -7.97 -2.71
N ALA A 70 9.15 -8.51 -3.82
CA ALA A 70 8.34 -8.81 -5.00
C ALA A 70 7.22 -9.81 -4.67
N LEU A 71 7.54 -10.85 -3.89
CA LEU A 71 6.54 -11.81 -3.44
C LEU A 71 5.48 -11.15 -2.57
N SER A 72 5.86 -10.27 -1.64
CA SER A 72 4.91 -9.60 -0.74
C SER A 72 3.89 -8.70 -1.44
N ILE A 73 4.21 -8.20 -2.64
CA ILE A 73 3.31 -7.36 -3.44
C ILE A 73 2.79 -8.06 -4.70
N SER A 74 3.17 -9.32 -4.93
CA SER A 74 2.82 -10.05 -6.16
C SER A 74 1.32 -10.12 -6.40
N ASP A 75 0.57 -10.29 -5.31
CA ASP A 75 -0.89 -10.29 -5.28
C ASP A 75 -1.53 -8.94 -5.71
N GLU A 76 -0.79 -7.83 -5.60
CA GLU A 76 -1.21 -6.52 -6.13
C GLU A 76 -0.96 -6.38 -7.64
N ALA A 77 -0.37 -7.39 -8.28
CA ALA A 77 -0.06 -7.46 -9.71
C ALA A 77 0.59 -6.15 -10.23
N PRO A 78 1.70 -5.68 -9.64
CA PRO A 78 2.26 -4.36 -9.92
C PRO A 78 2.49 -4.13 -11.42
N GLY A 79 2.15 -2.94 -11.91
CA GLY A 79 2.23 -2.60 -13.33
C GLY A 79 1.09 -3.14 -14.22
N ALA A 80 0.24 -4.05 -13.71
CA ALA A 80 -0.90 -4.55 -14.48
C ALA A 80 -1.96 -3.47 -14.74
N ASN A 81 -2.59 -3.53 -15.92
CA ASN A 81 -3.79 -2.76 -16.23
C ASN A 81 -4.99 -3.36 -15.49
N LEU A 82 -5.41 -2.70 -14.41
CA LEU A 82 -6.49 -3.18 -13.56
C LEU A 82 -7.87 -3.11 -14.22
N VAL A 83 -8.06 -2.27 -15.23
CA VAL A 83 -9.34 -2.19 -15.95
C VAL A 83 -9.60 -3.46 -16.78
N GLU A 84 -8.54 -4.03 -17.34
CA GLU A 84 -8.56 -5.24 -18.18
C GLU A 84 -8.31 -6.53 -17.37
N PHE A 85 -8.01 -6.42 -16.08
CA PHE A 85 -7.72 -7.56 -15.22
C PHE A 85 -9.00 -8.37 -14.91
N GLU A 86 -8.84 -9.67 -14.66
CA GLU A 86 -9.95 -10.56 -14.36
C GLU A 86 -10.70 -10.13 -13.08
N ARG A 87 -12.04 -10.08 -13.17
CA ARG A 87 -12.92 -9.49 -12.15
C ARG A 87 -13.70 -10.56 -11.40
N LEU A 88 -12.99 -11.31 -10.55
CA LEU A 88 -13.54 -12.46 -9.82
C LEU A 88 -14.23 -12.09 -8.50
N ILE A 89 -13.89 -10.95 -7.89
CA ILE A 89 -14.43 -10.60 -6.58
C ILE A 89 -15.73 -9.81 -6.78
N SER A 90 -16.82 -10.26 -6.16
CA SER A 90 -18.10 -9.54 -6.21
C SER A 90 -18.22 -8.57 -5.04
N MET A 91 -18.45 -7.28 -5.30
CA MET A 91 -18.76 -6.28 -4.25
C MET A 91 -20.21 -5.84 -4.31
N SER A 92 -20.84 -5.63 -3.15
CA SER A 92 -22.14 -4.92 -3.12
C SER A 92 -21.97 -3.43 -3.44
N VAL A 93 -23.02 -2.76 -3.93
CA VAL A 93 -23.02 -1.31 -4.13
C VAL A 93 -22.66 -0.54 -2.85
N ALA A 94 -23.12 -1.03 -1.70
CA ALA A 94 -22.79 -0.44 -0.40
C ALA A 94 -21.28 -0.55 -0.09
N ALA A 95 -20.66 -1.71 -0.37
CA ALA A 95 -19.22 -1.89 -0.21
C ALA A 95 -18.44 -0.94 -1.14
N VAL A 96 -18.87 -0.77 -2.39
CA VAL A 96 -18.27 0.20 -3.33
C VAL A 96 -18.37 1.63 -2.79
N GLY A 97 -19.52 2.00 -2.22
CA GLY A 97 -19.71 3.30 -1.58
C GLY A 97 -18.77 3.54 -0.40
N LEU A 98 -18.62 2.55 0.48
CA LEU A 98 -17.68 2.61 1.61
C LEU A 98 -16.23 2.71 1.14
N THR A 99 -15.84 1.93 0.14
CA THR A 99 -14.50 2.00 -0.45
C THR A 99 -14.22 3.36 -1.09
N THR A 100 -15.21 3.92 -1.79
CA THR A 100 -15.10 5.26 -2.40
C THR A 100 -14.92 6.34 -1.34
N ALA A 101 -15.71 6.29 -0.26
CA ALA A 101 -15.58 7.22 0.86
C ALA A 101 -14.21 7.10 1.53
N ALA A 102 -13.74 5.87 1.82
CA ALA A 102 -12.43 5.62 2.41
C ALA A 102 -11.29 6.15 1.54
N LEU A 103 -11.34 5.90 0.23
CA LEU A 103 -10.37 6.43 -0.73
C LEU A 103 -10.35 7.95 -0.75
N ALA A 104 -11.53 8.59 -0.72
CA ALA A 104 -11.62 10.04 -0.69
C ALA A 104 -10.99 10.63 0.59
N GLU A 105 -11.20 10.01 1.76
CA GLU A 105 -10.56 10.46 3.00
C GLU A 105 -9.05 10.26 3.00
N ALA A 106 -8.57 9.10 2.56
CA ALA A 106 -7.14 8.85 2.41
C ALA A 106 -6.48 9.78 1.37
N LEU A 107 -7.20 10.17 0.32
CA LEU A 107 -6.73 11.15 -0.65
C LEU A 107 -6.59 12.54 -0.06
N LYS A 108 -7.43 12.95 0.89
CA LYS A 108 -7.25 14.23 1.59
C LYS A 108 -5.98 14.23 2.43
N VAL A 109 -5.67 13.11 3.10
CA VAL A 109 -4.38 12.92 3.80
C VAL A 109 -3.23 13.01 2.80
N ALA A 110 -3.31 12.25 1.70
CA ALA A 110 -2.29 12.22 0.67
C ALA A 110 -2.03 13.60 0.04
N HIS A 111 -3.07 14.38 -0.20
CA HIS A 111 -2.96 15.72 -0.75
C HIS A 111 -2.31 16.72 0.22
N SER A 112 -2.50 16.50 1.53
CA SER A 112 -2.00 17.41 2.56
C SER A 112 -0.54 17.15 2.89
N ASP A 113 -0.08 15.88 2.81
CA ASP A 113 1.23 15.47 3.34
C ASP A 113 2.05 14.51 2.48
N LEU A 114 1.42 13.76 1.57
CA LEU A 114 2.14 12.83 0.72
C LEU A 114 2.59 13.51 -0.58
N ASP A 115 3.52 12.87 -1.29
CA ASP A 115 3.98 13.37 -2.57
C ASP A 115 2.86 13.33 -3.65
N ASP A 116 3.03 14.14 -4.69
CA ASP A 116 2.10 14.18 -5.83
C ASP A 116 1.84 12.79 -6.44
N LYS A 117 2.85 11.90 -6.38
CA LYS A 117 2.74 10.54 -6.91
C LYS A 117 1.73 9.71 -6.11
N SER A 118 1.71 9.84 -4.79
CA SER A 118 0.78 9.16 -3.91
C SER A 118 -0.65 9.64 -4.14
N SER A 119 -0.83 10.96 -4.32
CA SER A 119 -2.13 11.54 -4.70
C SER A 119 -2.62 11.03 -6.06
N VAL A 120 -1.75 11.01 -7.07
CA VAL A 120 -2.07 10.47 -8.41
C VAL A 120 -2.40 8.97 -8.35
N ALA A 121 -1.68 8.20 -7.52
CA ALA A 121 -1.95 6.78 -7.33
C ALA A 121 -3.35 6.56 -6.72
N GLY A 122 -3.70 7.29 -5.65
CA GLY A 122 -5.03 7.22 -5.04
C GLY A 122 -6.16 7.62 -6.02
N LEU A 123 -5.96 8.69 -6.80
CA LEU A 123 -6.92 9.11 -7.83
C LEU A 123 -7.09 8.05 -8.93
N SER A 124 -6.00 7.39 -9.32
CA SER A 124 -6.03 6.30 -10.30
C SER A 124 -6.82 5.09 -9.78
N LEU A 125 -6.67 4.74 -8.49
CA LEU A 125 -7.45 3.68 -7.85
C LEU A 125 -8.94 4.04 -7.80
N LEU A 126 -9.28 5.27 -7.40
CA LEU A 126 -10.65 5.77 -7.37
C LEU A 126 -11.28 5.79 -8.76
N SER A 127 -10.55 6.26 -9.77
CA SER A 127 -10.98 6.27 -11.16
C SER A 127 -11.23 4.85 -11.70
N THR A 128 -10.31 3.92 -11.43
CA THR A 128 -10.45 2.52 -11.83
C THR A 128 -11.70 1.88 -11.21
N LEU A 129 -11.92 2.08 -9.90
CA LEU A 129 -13.12 1.60 -9.21
C LEU A 129 -14.40 2.19 -9.83
N GLY A 130 -14.40 3.50 -10.12
CA GLY A 130 -15.52 4.19 -10.74
C GLY A 130 -15.85 3.66 -12.13
N MET A 131 -14.85 3.43 -12.98
CA MET A 131 -15.03 2.85 -14.32
C MET A 131 -15.64 1.44 -14.24
N ILE A 132 -15.10 0.57 -13.39
CA ILE A 132 -15.62 -0.79 -13.19
C ILE A 132 -17.05 -0.77 -12.66
N THR A 133 -17.35 0.14 -11.73
CA THR A 133 -18.69 0.31 -11.17
C THR A 133 -19.69 0.78 -12.22
N ALA A 134 -19.30 1.70 -13.10
CA ALA A 134 -20.18 2.21 -14.16
C ALA A 134 -20.53 1.14 -15.21
N GLU A 135 -19.67 0.15 -15.41
CA GLU A 135 -19.92 -1.00 -16.29
C GLU A 135 -20.82 -2.08 -15.64
N ALA A 136 -21.01 -2.02 -14.32
CA ALA A 136 -21.79 -3.02 -13.62
C ALA A 136 -23.28 -2.89 -13.94
N THR A 137 -23.86 -3.98 -14.47
CA THR A 137 -25.29 -4.05 -14.83
C THR A 137 -26.14 -4.72 -13.75
N ARG A 138 -25.52 -5.12 -12.63
CA ARG A 138 -26.13 -5.87 -11.53
C ARG A 138 -25.88 -5.18 -10.19
N PHE A 139 -26.59 -5.62 -9.15
CA PHE A 139 -26.40 -5.18 -7.77
C PHE A 139 -25.04 -5.58 -7.16
N LEU A 140 -24.32 -6.49 -7.83
CA LEU A 140 -22.94 -6.85 -7.51
C LEU A 140 -22.01 -6.30 -8.59
N VAL A 141 -20.96 -5.62 -8.14
CA VAL A 141 -19.91 -5.02 -8.96
C VAL A 141 -18.73 -6.00 -8.98
N PRO A 142 -18.43 -6.66 -10.12
CA PRO A 142 -17.28 -7.54 -10.22
C PRO A 142 -16.00 -6.70 -10.30
N VAL A 143 -15.09 -6.90 -9.36
CA VAL A 143 -13.83 -6.14 -9.24
C VAL A 143 -12.62 -7.08 -9.25
N PRO A 144 -11.46 -6.62 -9.74
CA PRO A 144 -10.23 -7.39 -9.71
C PRO A 144 -9.63 -7.38 -8.30
N ARG A 145 -9.24 -8.55 -7.79
CA ARG A 145 -8.60 -8.70 -6.47
C ARG A 145 -7.40 -7.76 -6.28
N PRO A 146 -6.48 -7.60 -7.26
CA PRO A 146 -5.35 -6.68 -7.11
C PRO A 146 -5.74 -5.22 -6.86
N LEU A 147 -6.88 -4.75 -7.39
CA LEU A 147 -7.37 -3.39 -7.11
C LEU A 147 -7.70 -3.21 -5.64
N LEU A 148 -8.41 -4.18 -5.05
CA LEU A 148 -8.79 -4.14 -3.63
C LEU A 148 -7.56 -4.16 -2.71
N LEU A 149 -6.55 -4.97 -3.04
CA LEU A 149 -5.33 -5.02 -2.26
C LEU A 149 -4.53 -3.71 -2.34
N ARG A 150 -4.44 -3.09 -3.53
CA ARG A 150 -3.81 -1.77 -3.67
C ARG A 150 -4.57 -0.68 -2.91
N ILE A 151 -5.89 -0.71 -2.94
CA ILE A 151 -6.72 0.23 -2.15
C ILE A 151 -6.47 0.02 -0.66
N SER A 152 -6.53 -1.23 -0.18
CA SER A 152 -6.27 -1.57 1.22
C SER A 152 -4.88 -1.09 1.66
N ARG A 153 -3.84 -1.29 0.84
CA ARG A 153 -2.49 -0.76 1.12
C ARG A 153 -2.48 0.77 1.16
N PHE A 154 -3.12 1.44 0.20
CA PHE A 154 -3.19 2.90 0.18
C PHE A 154 -3.85 3.47 1.45
N LEU A 155 -4.95 2.87 1.90
CA LEU A 155 -5.61 3.24 3.16
C LEU A 155 -4.72 2.99 4.38
N THR A 156 -3.99 1.86 4.40
CA THR A 156 -3.05 1.55 5.48
C THR A 156 -1.93 2.59 5.53
N THR A 157 -1.35 2.97 4.40
CA THR A 157 -0.32 4.02 4.33
C THR A 157 -0.84 5.37 4.80
N ALA A 158 -2.05 5.75 4.41
CA ALA A 158 -2.67 6.99 4.88
C ALA A 158 -2.91 6.96 6.40
N ALA A 159 -3.38 5.84 6.95
CA ALA A 159 -3.58 5.67 8.38
C ALA A 159 -2.27 5.81 9.16
N THR A 160 -1.21 5.09 8.75
CA THR A 160 0.12 5.18 9.38
C THR A 160 0.69 6.60 9.29
N SER A 161 0.52 7.29 8.16
CA SER A 161 0.96 8.68 8.02
C SER A 161 0.25 9.60 9.03
N VAL A 162 -1.05 9.42 9.23
CA VAL A 162 -1.83 10.15 10.25
C VAL A 162 -1.31 9.85 11.66
N GLU A 163 -1.00 8.59 11.98
CA GLU A 163 -0.43 8.20 13.29
C GLU A 163 0.96 8.83 13.53
N GLU A 164 1.76 8.93 12.47
CA GLU A 164 3.09 9.54 12.49
C GLU A 164 3.08 11.08 12.53
N GLY A 165 1.89 11.69 12.50
CA GLY A 165 1.71 13.13 12.70
C GLY A 165 1.54 13.95 11.43
N SER A 166 1.09 13.33 10.32
CA SER A 166 0.69 14.07 9.13
C SER A 166 -0.43 15.09 9.46
N ASN A 167 -0.59 16.12 8.63
CA ASN A 167 -1.74 17.00 8.71
C ASN A 167 -3.06 16.22 8.57
N LEU A 168 -4.02 16.56 9.42
CA LEU A 168 -5.36 16.02 9.31
C LEU A 168 -6.13 16.73 8.18
N PRO A 169 -7.02 16.02 7.48
CA PRO A 169 -7.97 16.64 6.57
C PRO A 169 -8.71 17.81 7.21
N SER A 170 -8.99 18.85 6.41
CA SER A 170 -9.74 20.03 6.87
C SER A 170 -11.06 19.64 7.52
N GLY A 171 -11.31 20.12 8.73
CA GLY A 171 -12.53 19.85 9.50
C GLY A 171 -12.38 18.74 10.56
N LEU A 172 -11.22 18.08 10.63
CA LEU A 172 -10.89 17.20 11.75
C LEU A 172 -10.04 17.93 12.79
N GLU A 173 -10.37 17.71 14.05
CA GLU A 173 -9.58 18.19 15.18
C GLU A 173 -8.47 17.20 15.54
N GLU A 174 -7.38 17.70 16.14
CA GLU A 174 -6.27 16.88 16.62
C GLU A 174 -6.71 15.78 17.59
N SER A 175 -7.76 16.05 18.38
CA SER A 175 -8.40 15.10 19.30
C SER A 175 -8.96 13.85 18.60
N SER A 176 -9.23 13.94 17.29
CA SER A 176 -9.82 12.87 16.48
C SER A 176 -8.78 12.04 15.72
N ARG A 177 -7.47 12.36 15.83
CA ARG A 177 -6.40 11.71 15.05
C ARG A 177 -6.41 10.19 15.15
N THR A 178 -6.35 9.66 16.38
CA THR A 178 -6.32 8.21 16.62
C THR A 178 -7.58 7.55 16.08
N GLN A 179 -8.75 8.13 16.34
CA GLN A 179 -10.02 7.61 15.84
C GLN A 179 -10.07 7.59 14.31
N PHE A 180 -9.53 8.62 13.64
CA PHE A 180 -9.52 8.70 12.19
C PHE A 180 -8.56 7.67 11.57
N ALA A 181 -7.37 7.49 12.14
CA ALA A 181 -6.45 6.42 11.74
C ALA A 181 -7.08 5.04 11.91
N ASP A 182 -7.75 4.78 13.05
CA ASP A 182 -8.47 3.52 13.30
C ASP A 182 -9.56 3.25 12.26
N ILE A 183 -10.27 4.29 11.80
CA ILE A 183 -11.29 4.17 10.75
C ILE A 183 -10.64 3.76 9.42
N LEU A 184 -9.54 4.40 9.03
CA LEU A 184 -8.81 4.06 7.80
C LEU A 184 -8.26 2.63 7.86
N HIS A 185 -7.71 2.20 9.00
CA HIS A 185 -7.27 0.82 9.21
C HIS A 185 -8.43 -0.17 9.10
N ARG A 186 -9.57 0.12 9.73
CA ARG A 186 -10.77 -0.72 9.64
C ARG A 186 -11.28 -0.83 8.20
N ASP A 187 -11.26 0.26 7.44
CA ASP A 187 -11.63 0.24 6.03
C ASP A 187 -10.64 -0.57 5.19
N ALA A 188 -9.33 -0.44 5.45
CA ALA A 188 -8.30 -1.23 4.80
C ALA A 188 -8.49 -2.74 5.06
N ASP A 189 -8.76 -3.13 6.30
CA ASP A 189 -8.95 -4.52 6.70
C ASP A 189 -10.24 -5.12 6.15
N GLY A 190 -11.32 -4.34 6.14
CA GLY A 190 -12.58 -4.73 5.51
C GLY A 190 -12.42 -5.03 4.02
N ILE A 191 -11.75 -4.14 3.29
CA ILE A 191 -11.48 -4.33 1.86
C ILE A 191 -10.55 -5.54 1.63
N ARG A 192 -9.55 -5.74 2.49
CA ARG A 192 -8.66 -6.91 2.43
C ARG A 192 -9.41 -8.21 2.69
N SER A 193 -10.38 -8.21 3.59
CA SER A 193 -11.25 -9.36 3.85
C SER A 193 -12.05 -9.73 2.61
N ILE A 194 -12.68 -8.73 1.97
CA ILE A 194 -13.41 -8.94 0.70
C ILE A 194 -12.50 -9.47 -0.40
N ALA A 195 -11.28 -8.95 -0.53
CA ALA A 195 -10.31 -9.38 -1.53
C ALA A 195 -9.88 -10.85 -1.38
N ASN A 196 -10.05 -11.43 -0.19
CA ASN A 196 -9.68 -12.81 0.12
C ASN A 196 -10.90 -13.68 0.44
N ALA A 197 -12.12 -13.19 0.20
CA ALA A 197 -13.34 -13.98 0.35
C ALA A 197 -13.40 -15.06 -0.74
N ASN A 198 -14.00 -16.20 -0.40
CA ASN A 198 -14.19 -17.29 -1.36
C ASN A 198 -15.22 -16.88 -2.43
N ASP A 199 -15.02 -17.41 -3.63
CA ASP A 199 -15.86 -17.12 -4.79
C ASP A 199 -17.32 -17.51 -4.52
N GLY A 200 -18.26 -16.57 -4.66
CA GLY A 200 -19.71 -16.80 -4.53
C GLY A 200 -20.39 -16.31 -3.24
N ASP A 201 -19.65 -15.95 -2.19
CA ASP A 201 -20.26 -15.32 -1.01
C ASP A 201 -20.54 -13.83 -1.26
N THR A 202 -21.73 -13.36 -0.86
CA THR A 202 -21.98 -11.91 -0.82
C THR A 202 -21.14 -11.33 0.31
N PRO A 203 -20.19 -10.42 0.04
CA PRO A 203 -19.30 -9.96 1.09
C PRO A 203 -20.09 -9.18 2.14
N GLU A 204 -19.93 -9.58 3.40
CA GLU A 204 -20.48 -8.84 4.53
C GLU A 204 -19.80 -7.47 4.60
N LEU A 205 -20.58 -6.42 4.90
CA LEU A 205 -20.04 -5.09 5.08
C LEU A 205 -19.21 -5.04 6.38
N TRP A 206 -17.97 -4.56 6.29
CA TRP A 206 -17.05 -4.44 7.43
C TRP A 206 -17.42 -3.30 8.39
N ARG A 207 -18.34 -2.43 7.97
CA ARG A 207 -19.04 -1.49 8.84
C ARG A 207 -20.43 -1.21 8.29
N THR A 208 -21.40 -1.05 9.19
CA THR A 208 -22.71 -0.51 8.85
C THR A 208 -22.57 0.96 8.47
N PRO A 209 -23.12 1.40 7.32
CA PRO A 209 -23.25 2.82 7.02
C PRO A 209 -24.21 3.43 8.07
N ASN A 210 -23.65 4.08 9.09
CA ASN A 210 -24.36 4.69 10.24
C ASN A 210 -25.44 3.81 10.91
N PRO A 211 -25.18 3.22 12.09
CA PRO A 211 -26.29 2.94 13.00
C PRO A 211 -26.81 4.31 13.48
N HIS A 212 -28.05 4.64 13.15
CA HIS A 212 -28.74 5.80 13.71
C HIS A 212 -28.74 5.79 15.24
#